data_AF-A0A6P0SN71-F1
#
_entry.id   AF-A0A6P0SN71-F1
#
_cell.length_a   1.000
_cell.length_b   1.000
_cell.length_c   1.000
_cell.angle_alpha   90.00
_cell.angle_beta   90.00
_cell.angle_gamma   90.00
#
_symmetry.space_group_name_H-M   'P 1'
#
loop_
_entity.id
_entity.type
_entity.pdbx_description
1 polymer ?
#
loop_
_entity_poly.entity_id
_entity_poly.type
_entity_poly.pdbx_seq_one_letter_code
_entity_poly.pdbx_strand_id
1 'polypeptide(L)' 'PEQGEQFEVGVKAELLEGRLAANLAYFDITLENVTTPDPNNQFFLVTVGEERSQGVELDVAGEILPGWNLVQRGRNA' A
#
# COMPACT_ATOMS: atom_id res chain seq x y z
N PRO A 1 -9.95 7.78 20.46
CA PRO A 1 -9.07 8.30 19.40
C PRO A 1 -8.92 7.22 18.34
N GLU A 2 -8.84 7.59 17.06
CA GLU A 2 -8.50 6.63 16.00
C GLU A 2 -7.04 6.17 16.18
N GLN A 3 -6.79 4.87 16.01
CA GLN A 3 -5.46 4.28 16.12
C GLN A 3 -5.17 3.47 14.86
N GLY A 4 -3.95 3.59 14.34
CA GLY A 4 -3.51 2.85 13.16
C GLY A 4 -2.25 2.05 13.45
N GLU A 5 -2.26 0.78 13.06
CA GLU A 5 -1.09 -0.10 13.07
C GLU A 5 -0.76 -0.53 11.63
N GLN A 6 0.53 -0.55 11.30
CA GLN A 6 1.00 -1.01 9.99
C GLN A 6 2.17 -1.99 10.17
N PHE A 7 2.06 -3.12 9.50
CA PHE A 7 3.14 -4.05 9.25
C PHE A 7 3.50 -4.06 7.77
N GLU A 8 4.79 -3.95 7.45
CA GLU A 8 5.28 -4.03 6.08
C GLU A 8 6.54 -4.88 6.04
N VAL A 9 6.62 -5.76 5.03
CA VAL A 9 7.82 -6.54 4.74
C VAL A 9 8.04 -6.57 3.23
N GLY A 10 9.27 -6.39 2.80
CA GLY A 10 9.57 -6.34 1.38
C GLY A 10 11.02 -6.60 1.04
N VAL A 11 11.26 -6.74 -0.25
CA VAL A 11 12.56 -6.93 -0.86
C VAL A 11 12.81 -5.84 -1.89
N LYS A 12 14.07 -5.43 -1.98
CA LYS A 12 14.55 -4.46 -2.97
C LYS A 12 15.68 -5.09 -3.76
N ALA A 13 15.69 -4.86 -5.06
CA ALA A 13 16.72 -5.34 -5.94
C ALA A 13 17.16 -4.26 -6.93
N GLU A 14 18.46 -4.20 -7.16
CA GLU A 14 19.06 -3.49 -8.27
C GLU A 14 19.52 -4.52 -9.30
N LEU A 15 19.08 -4.34 -10.53
CA LEU A 15 19.29 -5.24 -11.66
C LEU A 15 19.99 -4.49 -12.80
N LEU A 16 20.54 -5.23 -13.76
CA LEU A 16 21.15 -4.67 -14.97
C LEU A 16 22.23 -3.64 -14.67
N GLU A 17 23.16 -3.96 -13.76
CA GLU A 17 24.25 -3.07 -13.32
C GLU A 17 23.74 -1.76 -12.70
N GLY A 18 22.62 -1.84 -11.96
CA GLY A 18 22.00 -0.69 -11.28
C GLY A 18 21.09 0.15 -12.19
N ARG A 19 20.90 -0.24 -13.45
CA ARG A 19 20.03 0.49 -14.38
C ARG A 19 18.54 0.26 -14.14
N LEU A 20 18.16 -0.82 -13.45
CA LEU A 20 16.77 -1.18 -13.20
C LEU A 20 16.57 -1.45 -11.70
N ALA A 21 15.69 -0.69 -11.07
CA ALA A 21 15.30 -0.89 -9.67
C ALA A 21 13.95 -1.62 -9.61
N ALA A 22 13.84 -2.58 -8.69
CA ALA A 22 12.60 -3.29 -8.39
C ALA A 22 12.36 -3.36 -6.88
N ASN A 23 11.12 -3.09 -6.47
CA ASN A 23 10.67 -3.19 -5.09
C ASN A 23 9.41 -4.06 -5.06
N LEU A 24 9.39 -5.05 -4.18
CA LEU A 24 8.22 -5.89 -3.92
C LEU A 24 7.96 -5.90 -2.41
N ALA A 25 6.77 -5.49 -1.99
CA ALA A 25 6.41 -5.44 -0.58
C ALA A 25 5.01 -6.04 -0.34
N TYR A 26 4.84 -6.68 0.81
CA TYR A 26 3.54 -6.97 1.40
C TYR A 26 3.29 -5.96 2.52
N PHE A 27 2.09 -5.41 2.55
CA PHE A 27 1.65 -4.49 3.59
C PHE A 27 0.36 -5.00 4.25
N ASP A 28 0.19 -4.64 5.51
CA ASP A 28 -0.99 -4.91 6.31
C ASP A 28 -1.22 -3.72 7.24
N ILE A 29 -2.35 -3.04 7.07
CA ILE A 29 -2.69 -1.81 7.77
C ILE A 29 -4.04 -2.05 8.45
N THR A 30 -4.07 -1.82 9.75
CA THR A 30 -5.28 -1.90 10.57
C THR A 30 -5.57 -0.54 11.17
N LEU A 31 -6.80 -0.06 10.99
CA LEU A 31 -7.30 1.19 11.52
C LEU A 31 -8.44 0.89 12.50
N GLU A 32 -8.27 1.28 13.76
CA GLU A 32 -9.22 1.04 14.83
C GLU A 32 -9.94 2.32 15.26
N ASN A 33 -11.17 2.17 15.76
CA ASN A 33 -12.01 3.26 16.24
C ASN A 33 -12.37 4.26 15.14
N VAL A 34 -12.52 3.76 13.91
CA VAL A 34 -12.92 4.56 12.75
C VAL A 34 -14.32 5.11 13.01
N THR A 35 -14.49 6.42 12.89
CA THR A 35 -15.76 7.08 13.16
C THR A 35 -16.54 7.24 11.86
N THR A 36 -17.72 6.62 11.76
CA THR A 36 -18.56 6.65 10.56
C THR A 36 -19.97 7.15 10.89
N PRO A 37 -20.70 7.75 9.94
CA PRO A 37 -22.10 8.14 10.17
C PRO A 37 -22.97 6.94 10.58
N ASP A 38 -23.87 7.13 11.55
CA ASP A 38 -24.83 6.07 11.91
C ASP A 38 -25.69 5.73 10.69
N PRO A 39 -25.73 4.45 10.24
CA PRO A 39 -26.52 4.04 9.09
C PRO A 39 -28.03 4.29 9.26
N ASN A 40 -28.50 4.46 10.50
CA ASN A 40 -29.89 4.80 10.82
C ASN A 40 -30.11 6.31 11.02
N ASN A 41 -29.04 7.09 11.26
CA ASN A 41 -29.12 8.54 11.44
C ASN A 41 -27.80 9.26 11.12
N GLN A 42 -27.66 9.75 9.89
CA GLN A 42 -26.49 10.48 9.40
C GLN A 42 -26.06 11.74 10.19
N PHE A 43 -26.89 12.25 11.12
CA PHE A 43 -26.51 13.37 12.00
C PHE A 43 -25.76 12.92 13.27
N PHE A 44 -25.64 11.60 13.49
CA PHE A 44 -24.85 11.01 14.56
C PHE A 44 -23.67 10.24 13.97
N LEU A 45 -22.57 10.24 14.73
CA LEU A 45 -21.39 9.45 14.42
C LEU A 45 -21.35 8.25 15.36
N VAL A 46 -21.08 7.07 14.79
CA VAL A 46 -20.82 5.84 15.53
C VAL A 46 -19.37 5.41 15.28
N THR A 47 -18.69 4.98 16.34
CA THR A 47 -17.37 4.35 16.18
C THR A 47 -17.60 2.95 15.65
N VAL A 48 -17.23 2.72 14.39
CA VAL A 48 -17.36 1.43 13.72
C VAL A 48 -16.00 0.75 13.74
N GLY A 49 -15.87 -0.24 14.62
CA GLY A 49 -14.94 -1.36 14.51
C GLY A 49 -13.51 -1.09 14.02
N GLU A 50 -13.03 -2.02 13.19
CA GLU A 50 -11.69 -2.15 12.64
C GLU A 50 -11.80 -2.14 11.10
N GLU A 51 -11.05 -1.27 10.44
CA GLU A 51 -10.86 -1.27 8.99
C GLU A 51 -9.46 -1.84 8.68
N ARG A 52 -9.39 -2.81 7.77
CA ARG A 52 -8.12 -3.45 7.40
C ARG A 52 -7.86 -3.36 5.91
N SER A 53 -6.66 -2.93 5.54
CA SER A 53 -6.17 -2.84 4.17
C SER A 53 -4.86 -3.61 4.07
N GLN A 54 -4.82 -4.64 3.24
CA GLN A 54 -3.64 -5.49 3.08
C GLN A 54 -3.46 -5.88 1.63
N GLY A 55 -2.22 -6.11 1.22
CA GLY A 55 -1.95 -6.46 -0.15
C GLY A 55 -0.48 -6.45 -0.51
N VAL A 56 -0.21 -6.46 -1.81
CA VAL A 56 1.13 -6.51 -2.37
C VAL A 56 1.34 -5.31 -3.28
N GLU A 57 2.53 -4.73 -3.19
CA GLU A 57 2.97 -3.65 -4.06
C GLU A 57 4.22 -4.09 -4.84
N LEU A 58 4.20 -3.84 -6.14
CA LEU A 58 5.33 -3.99 -7.03
C LEU A 58 5.61 -2.64 -7.70
N ASP A 59 6.85 -2.16 -7.57
CA ASP A 59 7.38 -1.01 -8.31
C ASP A 59 8.61 -1.47 -9.09
N VAL A 60 8.63 -1.20 -10.40
CA VAL A 60 9.77 -1.43 -11.28
C VAL A 60 10.04 -0.17 -12.08
N ALA A 61 11.25 0.36 -12.01
CA ALA A 61 11.63 1.56 -12.73
C ALA A 61 13.09 1.51 -13.20
N GLY A 62 13.34 1.92 -14.44
CA GLY A 62 14.68 2.07 -15.00
C GLY A 62 14.80 1.63 -16.45
N GLU A 63 16.03 1.41 -16.89
CA GLU A 63 16.37 1.09 -18.28
C GLU A 63 16.49 -0.42 -18.48
N ILE A 64 15.55 -0.99 -19.25
CA ILE A 64 15.51 -2.44 -19.52
C ILE A 64 16.40 -2.84 -20.71
N LEU A 65 16.61 -1.92 -21.64
CA LEU A 65 17.48 -2.03 -22.82
C LEU A 65 18.05 -0.65 -23.15
N PRO A 66 19.19 -0.54 -23.86
CA PRO A 66 19.78 0.74 -24.25
C PRO A 66 18.76 1.71 -24.89
N GLY A 67 18.45 2.81 -24.21
CA GLY A 67 17.47 3.83 -24.60
C GLY A 67 16.02 3.54 -24.24
N TRP A 68 15.71 2.39 -23.64
CA TRP A 68 14.35 1.95 -23.30
C TRP A 68 14.11 2.04 -21.79
N ASN A 69 13.34 3.06 -21.40
CA ASN A 69 12.93 3.26 -20.02
C ASN A 69 11.57 2.61 -19.76
N LEU A 70 11.48 1.86 -18.67
CA LEU A 70 10.26 1.26 -18.15
C LEU A 70 9.97 1.87 -16.78
N VAL A 71 8.70 2.22 -16.55
CA VAL A 71 8.17 2.52 -15.22
C VAL A 71 6.85 1.79 -15.08
N GLN A 72 6.73 0.97 -14.06
CA GLN A 72 5.52 0.25 -13.71
C GLN A 72 5.32 0.34 -12.20
N ARG A 73 4.08 0.62 -11.79
CA ARG A 73 3.64 0.53 -10.41
C ARG A 73 2.34 -0.25 -10.38
N GLY A 74 2.27 -1.25 -9.53
CA GLY A 74 1.08 -2.06 -9.30
C GLY A 74 0.88 -2.28 -7.82
N ARG A 75 -0.34 -2.06 -7.36
CA ARG A 75 -0.79 -2.39 -6.01
C ARG A 75 -2.11 -3.13 -6.12
N ASN A 76 -2.29 -4.19 -5.33
CA ASN A 76 -3.61 -4.69 -5.00
C ASN A 76 -3.90 -4.40 -3.52
N ALA A 77 -5.13 -4.00 -3.23
CA ALA A 77 -5.66 -3.73 -1.90
C ALA A 77 -7.08 -4.29 -1.84
#